data_AF-A0A962AA01-F1
#
_entry.id   AF-A0A962AA01-F1
#
_cell.length_a   1.000
_cell.length_b   1.000
_cell.length_c   1.000
_cell.angle_alpha   90.00
_cell.angle_beta   90.00
_cell.angle_gamma   90.00
#
_symmetry.space_group_name_H-M   'P 1'
#
loop_
_entity.id
_entity.type
_entity.pdbx_description
1 polymer ?
#
loop_
_entity_poly.entity_id
_entity_poly.type
_entity_poly.pdbx_seq_one_letter_code
_entity_poly.pdbx_strand_id
1 'polypeptide(L)'
;MAVGSVGKRKAERRGCQVKAQVIRPGGGEPIDCMIMDFSSTGARVKLNAPVELPARFKLYIPSRPETKNVLLRWMKGLEFGCEYSTGVADEKTFFELIDRVEKLERAGGAGGGADHSEALAQMAIRLEAIEARLATGAPADAAHGSSVHADALAALERRVDKATRSSEDFARRSEEFVSIRLEETEERLRALLAPDAAARLARLEALVETGAQNSSPMGDVQSGAPDPLIAGRLAELEAKLMAMPRQAAAIDTSALDSRIEEIERRAEEHAGRIQRFLTTRMDDLESQLISAPAAPTPTRSSEIADLDLRLHELTARIDGLIQAPSPSPGDAVAPEELGRLIERMSDLEISVMELRIDQPSAPAPAPEDMDLHRRILEIEGRHAEIIGTLRNLLALLTASEGRRAAG
;
A
#
# COMPACT_ATOMS: atom_id res chain seq x y z
N MET A 1 -24.67 34.41 -5.63
CA MET A 1 -23.45 33.80 -5.07
C MET A 1 -23.34 32.39 -5.59
N ALA A 2 -22.47 32.17 -6.57
CA ALA A 2 -22.26 30.86 -7.18
C ALA A 2 -21.57 29.93 -6.17
N VAL A 3 -22.21 28.80 -5.85
CA VAL A 3 -21.57 27.67 -5.17
C VAL A 3 -20.57 27.09 -6.17
N GLY A 4 -19.35 27.62 -6.16
CA GLY A 4 -18.27 27.18 -7.03
C GLY A 4 -18.05 25.68 -6.84
N SER A 5 -18.06 24.93 -7.95
CA SER A 5 -17.81 23.50 -8.03
C SER A 5 -16.70 23.05 -7.06
N VAL A 6 -17.13 22.52 -5.91
CA VAL A 6 -16.28 21.91 -4.89
C VAL A 6 -15.95 20.50 -5.40
N GLY A 7 -14.99 20.36 -6.32
CA GLY A 7 -14.86 19.06 -6.97
C GLY A 7 -13.59 18.72 -7.74
N LYS A 8 -12.46 19.43 -7.56
CA LYS A 8 -11.20 19.06 -8.22
C LYS A 8 -10.05 18.75 -7.27
N ARG A 9 -10.31 18.67 -5.97
CA ARG A 9 -9.26 18.37 -4.98
C ARG A 9 -9.25 16.87 -4.71
N LYS A 10 -8.05 16.25 -4.81
CA LYS A 10 -7.83 14.85 -4.46
C LYS A 10 -7.93 14.58 -2.95
N ALA A 11 -7.81 15.63 -2.12
CA ALA A 11 -7.82 15.53 -0.68
C ALA A 11 -8.32 16.83 -0.03
N GLU A 12 -8.95 16.69 1.14
CA GLU A 12 -9.33 17.81 1.99
C GLU A 12 -8.09 18.53 2.54
N ARG A 13 -8.14 19.87 2.62
CA ARG A 13 -7.06 20.70 3.15
C ARG A 13 -7.44 21.23 4.52
N ARG A 14 -6.51 21.12 5.47
CA ARG A 14 -6.62 21.71 6.80
C ARG A 14 -5.69 22.90 6.88
N GLY A 15 -6.24 24.06 7.24
CA GLY A 15 -5.44 25.25 7.52
C GLY A 15 -4.56 24.99 8.74
N CYS A 16 -3.28 25.35 8.64
CA CYS A 16 -2.34 25.27 9.76
C CYS A 16 -1.29 26.37 9.64
N GLN A 17 -0.64 26.71 10.74
CA GLN A 17 0.54 27.58 10.71
C GLN A 17 1.67 26.86 11.42
N VAL A 18 2.47 26.13 10.65
CA VAL A 18 3.54 25.27 11.19
C VAL A 18 4.87 25.70 10.57
N LYS A 19 5.88 25.92 11.41
CA LYS A 19 7.25 26.17 10.95
C LYS A 19 7.77 24.92 10.23
N ALA A 20 8.44 25.13 9.11
CA ALA A 20 9.09 24.07 8.34
C ALA A 20 10.40 24.60 7.73
N GLN A 21 11.22 23.69 7.24
CA GLN A 21 12.48 24.02 6.60
C GLN A 21 12.59 23.30 5.26
N VAL A 22 12.97 24.04 4.22
CA VAL A 22 13.26 23.49 2.90
C VAL A 22 14.74 23.10 2.86
N ILE A 23 15.01 21.81 2.69
CA ILE A 23 16.35 21.24 2.52
C ILE A 23 16.58 21.03 1.03
N ARG A 24 17.56 21.75 0.47
CA ARG A 24 17.92 21.68 -0.94
C ARG A 24 18.76 20.42 -1.23
N PRO A 25 18.55 19.74 -2.37
CA PRO A 25 19.47 18.73 -2.85
C PRO A 25 20.82 19.41 -3.13
N GLY A 26 21.90 18.93 -2.52
CA GLY A 26 23.23 19.56 -2.59
C GLY A 26 23.76 20.15 -1.28
N GLY A 27 23.04 19.99 -0.16
CA GLY A 27 23.60 20.28 1.17
C GLY A 27 23.76 21.76 1.52
N GLY A 28 23.06 22.66 0.82
CA GLY A 28 23.00 24.07 1.19
C GLY A 28 22.24 24.30 2.50
N GLU A 29 22.41 25.48 3.10
CA GLU A 29 21.70 25.85 4.33
C GLU A 29 20.17 25.68 4.18
N PRO A 30 19.49 25.08 5.17
CA PRO A 30 18.04 24.95 5.19
C PRO A 30 17.35 26.32 5.16
N ILE A 31 16.28 26.43 4.38
CA ILE A 31 15.52 27.69 4.25
C ILE A 31 14.27 27.61 5.13
N ASP A 32 14.17 28.50 6.12
CA ASP A 32 12.99 28.58 6.98
C ASP A 32 11.73 29.02 6.20
N CYS A 33 10.63 28.34 6.46
CA CYS A 33 9.33 28.59 5.84
C CYS A 33 8.18 28.26 6.78
N MET A 34 6.95 28.64 6.39
CA MET A 34 5.73 28.39 7.16
C MET A 34 4.69 27.67 6.30
N ILE A 35 4.25 26.50 6.74
CA ILE A 35 3.13 25.76 6.13
C ILE A 35 1.84 26.49 6.53
N MET A 36 1.03 26.86 5.53
CA MET A 36 -0.25 27.60 5.67
C MET A 36 -1.47 26.67 5.59
N ASP A 37 -1.38 25.62 4.76
CA ASP A 37 -2.35 24.54 4.72
C ASP A 37 -1.67 23.23 4.32
N PHE A 38 -2.17 22.11 4.83
CA PHE A 38 -1.71 20.78 4.46
C PHE A 38 -2.89 19.87 4.12
N SER A 39 -2.61 18.84 3.31
CA SER A 39 -3.52 17.75 2.97
C SER A 39 -2.77 16.42 3.02
N SER A 40 -3.43 15.31 2.74
CA SER A 40 -2.75 14.01 2.59
C SER A 40 -1.79 13.96 1.39
N THR A 41 -1.99 14.81 0.38
CA THR A 41 -1.24 14.77 -0.89
C THR A 41 -0.25 15.92 -1.07
N GLY A 42 -0.30 16.97 -0.26
CA GLY A 42 0.60 18.11 -0.42
C GLY A 42 0.36 19.22 0.60
N ALA A 43 1.09 20.32 0.42
CA ALA A 43 1.04 21.49 1.29
C ALA A 43 1.16 22.81 0.51
N ARG A 44 0.60 23.88 1.08
CA ARG A 44 0.88 25.25 0.69
C ARG A 44 1.81 25.88 1.73
N VAL A 45 2.90 26.45 1.25
CA VAL A 45 3.99 26.93 2.08
C VAL A 45 4.31 28.38 1.70
N LYS A 46 4.66 29.19 2.68
CA LYS A 46 5.11 30.57 2.53
C LYS A 46 6.57 30.70 2.96
N LEU A 47 7.40 31.24 2.08
CA LEU A 47 8.80 31.54 2.34
C LEU A 47 8.94 32.86 3.12
N ASN A 48 10.00 32.95 3.93
CA ASN A 48 10.35 34.18 4.64
C ASN A 48 11.04 35.21 3.73
N ALA A 49 11.75 34.73 2.69
CA ALA A 49 12.49 35.55 1.74
C ALA A 49 12.31 34.98 0.31
N PRO A 50 12.42 35.81 -0.74
CA PRO A 50 12.37 35.33 -2.12
C PRO A 50 13.60 34.46 -2.40
N VAL A 51 13.38 33.16 -2.65
CA VAL A 51 14.43 32.20 -2.97
C VAL A 51 13.95 31.30 -4.11
N GLU A 52 14.84 30.99 -5.05
CA GLU A 52 14.56 30.02 -6.09
C GLU A 52 14.61 28.60 -5.53
N LEU A 53 13.48 27.89 -5.63
CA LEU A 53 13.37 26.51 -5.18
C LEU A 53 13.52 25.54 -6.37
N PRO A 54 14.26 24.44 -6.22
CA PRO A 54 14.33 23.40 -7.24
C PRO A 54 12.96 22.71 -7.39
N ALA A 55 12.75 22.02 -8.51
CA ALA A 55 11.51 21.28 -8.76
C ALA A 55 11.25 20.16 -7.73
N ARG A 56 12.31 19.63 -7.11
CA ARG A 56 12.28 18.58 -6.09
C ARG A 56 13.16 18.97 -4.92
N PHE A 57 12.62 18.86 -3.70
CA PHE A 57 13.37 19.12 -2.47
C PHE A 57 12.75 18.37 -1.30
N LYS A 58 13.42 18.45 -0.15
CA LYS A 58 12.96 17.86 1.10
C LYS A 58 12.34 18.95 1.97
N LEU A 59 11.14 18.69 2.51
CA LEU A 59 10.45 19.55 3.46
C LEU A 59 10.55 18.92 4.85
N TYR A 60 11.31 19.54 5.73
CA TYR A 60 11.47 19.13 7.13
C TYR A 60 10.49 19.91 8.02
N ILE A 61 9.78 19.20 8.91
CA ILE A 61 8.76 19.81 9.77
C ILE A 61 9.18 19.64 11.24
N PRO A 62 9.77 20.63 11.92
CA PRO A 62 10.27 20.44 13.29
C PRO A 62 9.22 19.95 14.30
N SER A 63 7.93 20.28 14.11
CA SER A 63 6.85 19.82 15.00
C SER A 63 6.50 18.34 14.84
N ARG A 64 6.93 17.71 13.74
CA ARG A 64 6.78 16.28 13.46
C ARG A 64 8.08 15.83 12.81
N PRO A 65 9.03 15.19 13.52
CA PRO A 65 10.39 14.91 13.06
C PRO A 65 10.41 13.96 11.85
N GLU A 66 9.91 14.46 10.74
CA GLU A 66 9.54 13.80 9.51
C GLU A 66 10.04 14.73 8.39
N THR A 67 10.73 14.12 7.44
CA THR A 67 11.20 14.80 6.25
C THR A 67 10.42 14.24 5.08
N LYS A 68 9.70 15.09 4.36
CA LYS A 68 8.89 14.68 3.20
C LYS A 68 9.57 15.11 1.91
N ASN A 69 9.68 14.21 0.95
CA ASN A 69 10.03 14.59 -0.41
C ASN A 69 8.85 15.28 -1.06
N VAL A 70 9.10 16.44 -1.62
CA VAL A 70 8.08 17.27 -2.23
C VAL A 70 8.46 17.68 -3.64
N LEU A 71 7.44 17.73 -4.49
CA LEU A 71 7.49 18.23 -5.85
C LEU A 71 6.86 19.61 -5.90
N LEU A 72 7.59 20.61 -6.39
CA LEU A 72 7.07 21.95 -6.61
C LEU A 72 6.01 21.90 -7.72
N ARG A 73 4.78 22.33 -7.44
CA ARG A 73 3.68 22.36 -8.42
C ARG A 73 3.41 23.75 -8.96
N TRP A 74 3.51 24.77 -8.12
CA TRP A 74 3.35 26.16 -8.51
C TRP A 74 4.05 27.07 -7.50
N MET A 75 4.43 28.26 -7.94
CA MET A 75 5.00 29.32 -7.11
C MET A 75 4.35 30.65 -7.49
N LYS A 76 3.99 31.45 -6.50
CA LYS A 76 3.36 32.77 -6.64
C LYS A 76 3.93 33.71 -5.59
N GLY A 77 4.96 34.47 -5.96
CA GLY A 77 5.69 35.33 -5.04
C GLY A 77 6.38 34.50 -3.96
N LEU A 78 6.05 34.76 -2.69
CA LEU A 78 6.59 34.02 -1.54
C LEU A 78 5.81 32.74 -1.21
N GLU A 79 4.67 32.50 -1.86
CA GLU A 79 3.87 31.29 -1.63
C GLU A 79 4.13 30.26 -2.72
N PHE A 80 4.22 29.00 -2.33
CA PHE A 80 4.30 27.89 -3.27
C PHE A 80 3.44 26.72 -2.82
N GLY A 81 2.98 25.96 -3.79
CA GLY A 81 2.28 24.69 -3.56
C GLY A 81 3.18 23.54 -3.93
N CYS A 82 3.28 22.56 -3.04
CA CYS A 82 4.03 21.35 -3.27
C CYS A 82 3.17 20.10 -3.07
N GLU A 83 3.51 19.04 -3.80
CA GLU A 83 2.90 17.72 -3.70
C GLU A 83 3.86 16.77 -3.02
N TYR A 84 3.38 15.98 -2.06
CA TYR A 84 4.17 14.92 -1.44
C TYR A 84 4.42 13.84 -2.49
N SER A 85 5.69 13.55 -2.73
CA SER A 85 6.05 12.40 -3.54
C SER A 85 5.76 11.15 -2.72
N THR A 86 4.61 10.51 -2.94
CA THR A 86 4.21 9.22 -2.32
C THR A 86 5.03 8.04 -2.82
N GLY A 87 6.11 8.31 -3.56
CA GLY A 87 7.01 7.30 -4.08
C GLY A 87 7.74 6.60 -2.94
N VAL A 88 7.23 5.43 -2.57
CA VAL A 88 7.98 4.31 -1.98
C VAL A 88 9.02 3.77 -2.99
N ALA A 89 9.08 4.32 -4.20
CA ALA A 89 10.23 4.17 -5.08
C ALA A 89 11.43 4.87 -4.41
N ASP A 90 12.24 4.05 -3.74
CA ASP A 90 13.45 4.39 -3.02
C ASP A 90 14.14 5.63 -3.63
N GLU A 91 14.23 6.70 -2.84
CA GLU A 91 15.03 7.88 -3.20
C GLU A 91 16.41 7.48 -3.68
N LYS A 92 16.96 6.42 -3.09
CA LYS A 92 18.26 5.85 -3.46
C LYS A 92 18.28 5.31 -4.88
N THR A 93 17.27 4.55 -5.32
CA THR A 93 17.22 4.09 -6.72
C THR A 93 16.96 5.23 -7.69
N PHE A 94 16.17 6.24 -7.32
CA PHE A 94 15.94 7.39 -8.19
C PHE A 94 17.17 8.30 -8.32
N PHE A 95 17.89 8.59 -7.23
CA PHE A 95 19.16 9.32 -7.28
C PHE A 95 20.25 8.50 -7.95
N GLU A 96 20.30 7.18 -7.74
CA GLU A 96 21.18 6.28 -8.50
C GLU A 96 20.83 6.28 -9.99
N LEU A 97 19.56 6.40 -10.36
CA LEU A 97 19.14 6.54 -11.76
C LEU A 97 19.57 7.87 -12.35
N ILE A 98 19.45 8.99 -11.62
CA ILE A 98 19.94 10.29 -12.08
C ILE A 98 21.46 10.27 -12.20
N ASP A 99 22.19 9.83 -11.18
CA ASP A 99 23.65 9.71 -11.23
C ASP A 99 24.08 8.76 -12.34
N ARG A 100 23.33 7.68 -12.60
CA ARG A 100 23.62 6.74 -13.68
C ARG A 100 23.30 7.33 -15.05
N VAL A 101 22.23 8.11 -15.20
CA VAL A 101 21.92 8.83 -16.44
C VAL A 101 22.96 9.92 -16.67
N GLU A 102 23.32 10.71 -15.68
CA GLU A 102 24.37 11.73 -15.79
C GLU A 102 25.73 11.10 -16.08
N LYS A 103 26.03 9.93 -15.48
CA LYS A 103 27.24 9.16 -15.78
C LYS A 103 27.20 8.54 -17.18
N LEU A 104 26.03 8.14 -17.68
CA LEU A 104 25.83 7.65 -19.05
C LEU A 104 25.86 8.78 -20.07
N GLU A 105 25.36 9.96 -19.76
CA GLU A 105 25.45 11.15 -20.60
C GLU A 105 26.87 11.72 -20.60
N ARG A 106 27.58 11.66 -19.47
CA ARG A 106 29.00 12.02 -19.39
C ARG A 106 29.89 10.98 -20.08
N ALA A 107 29.56 9.69 -19.98
CA ALA A 107 30.26 8.62 -20.69
C ALA A 107 29.92 8.57 -22.18
N GLY A 108 28.68 8.89 -22.57
CA GLY A 108 28.18 8.87 -23.94
C GLY A 108 28.39 10.19 -24.69
N GLY A 109 28.45 11.32 -23.98
CA GLY A 109 28.59 12.66 -24.56
C GLY A 109 30.04 13.09 -24.79
N ALA A 110 31.02 12.49 -24.10
CA ALA A 110 32.44 12.77 -24.33
C ALA A 110 33.12 11.78 -25.31
N GLY A 111 32.37 10.78 -25.80
CA GLY A 111 32.90 9.65 -26.55
C GLY A 111 32.03 9.21 -27.71
N GLY A 112 31.36 10.14 -28.39
CA GLY A 112 30.90 9.95 -29.78
C GLY A 112 32.07 9.83 -30.77
N GLY A 113 33.08 9.03 -30.41
CA GLY A 113 34.19 8.64 -31.26
C GLY A 113 33.72 7.57 -32.23
N ALA A 114 34.25 7.62 -33.44
CA ALA A 114 34.03 6.66 -34.53
C ALA A 114 34.16 5.18 -34.10
N ASP A 115 34.84 4.92 -32.99
CA ASP A 115 35.15 3.59 -32.44
C ASP A 115 33.92 2.75 -32.06
N HIS A 116 32.80 3.34 -31.61
CA HIS A 116 31.60 2.53 -31.30
C HIS A 116 30.85 2.10 -32.56
N SER A 117 30.89 2.94 -33.60
CA SER A 117 30.41 2.59 -34.94
C SER A 117 31.30 1.52 -35.59
N GLU A 118 32.62 1.58 -35.36
CA GLU A 118 33.57 0.59 -35.87
C GLU A 118 33.44 -0.76 -35.15
N ALA A 119 33.19 -0.76 -33.83
CA ALA A 119 32.92 -1.98 -33.08
C ALA A 119 31.63 -2.68 -33.55
N LEU A 120 30.56 -1.91 -33.81
CA LEU A 120 29.32 -2.47 -34.37
C LEU A 120 29.51 -2.97 -35.80
N ALA A 121 30.30 -2.28 -36.63
CA ALA A 121 30.64 -2.72 -37.98
C ALA A 121 31.47 -4.03 -37.97
N GLN A 122 32.45 -4.14 -37.08
CA GLN A 122 33.23 -5.38 -36.90
C GLN A 122 32.37 -6.55 -36.41
N MET A 123 31.36 -6.28 -35.57
CA MET A 123 30.44 -7.30 -35.09
C MET A 123 29.51 -7.78 -36.20
N ALA A 124 29.04 -6.88 -37.07
CA ALA A 124 28.26 -7.22 -38.27
C ALA A 124 29.07 -8.10 -39.24
N ILE A 125 30.32 -7.75 -39.54
CA ILE A 125 31.20 -8.55 -40.40
C ILE A 125 31.43 -9.95 -39.83
N ARG A 126 31.58 -10.09 -38.50
CA ARG A 126 31.75 -11.40 -37.85
C ARG A 126 30.50 -12.27 -37.94
N LEU A 127 29.30 -11.67 -37.81
CA LEU A 127 28.05 -12.42 -37.94
C LEU A 127 27.85 -12.91 -39.38
N GLU A 128 28.12 -12.07 -40.37
CA GLU A 128 28.02 -12.45 -41.79
C GLU A 128 29.02 -13.58 -42.14
N ALA A 129 30.24 -13.55 -41.58
CA ALA A 129 31.21 -14.64 -41.75
C ALA A 129 30.76 -15.96 -41.08
N ILE A 130 30.05 -15.88 -39.94
CA ILE A 130 29.49 -17.07 -39.27
C ILE A 130 28.31 -17.62 -40.07
N GLU A 131 27.42 -16.76 -40.57
CA GLU A 131 26.32 -17.16 -41.44
C GLU A 131 26.82 -17.79 -42.75
N ALA A 132 27.87 -17.23 -43.37
CA ALA A 132 28.49 -17.80 -44.56
C ALA A 132 29.12 -19.19 -44.28
N ARG A 133 29.73 -19.39 -43.11
CA ARG A 133 30.28 -20.71 -42.70
C ARG A 133 29.17 -21.73 -42.40
N LEU A 134 28.05 -21.29 -41.84
CA LEU A 134 26.88 -22.14 -41.62
C LEU A 134 26.19 -22.50 -42.95
N ALA A 135 26.09 -21.55 -43.89
CA ALA A 135 25.47 -21.76 -45.20
C ALA A 135 26.30 -22.66 -46.12
N THR A 136 27.63 -22.66 -45.98
CA THR A 136 28.52 -23.46 -46.85
C THR A 136 28.62 -24.93 -46.44
N GLY A 137 28.01 -25.34 -45.31
CA GLY A 137 27.79 -26.76 -44.98
C GLY A 137 29.04 -27.64 -45.08
N ALA A 138 30.23 -27.07 -44.86
CA ALA A 138 31.48 -27.82 -45.02
C ALA A 138 31.62 -28.79 -43.84
N PRO A 139 31.67 -30.12 -44.08
CA PRO A 139 31.93 -31.09 -43.02
C PRO A 139 33.36 -30.86 -42.53
N ALA A 140 33.49 -30.36 -41.30
CA ALA A 140 34.78 -30.20 -40.66
C ALA A 140 35.43 -31.59 -40.45
N ASP A 141 36.62 -31.77 -41.00
CA ASP A 141 37.46 -32.94 -40.79
C ASP A 141 37.58 -33.29 -39.30
N ALA A 142 37.04 -34.45 -38.94
CA ALA A 142 36.74 -34.88 -37.58
C ALA A 142 37.95 -35.37 -36.76
N ALA A 143 39.19 -35.01 -37.09
CA ALA A 143 40.36 -35.73 -36.56
C ALA A 143 41.22 -34.99 -35.51
N HIS A 144 41.10 -33.67 -35.31
CA HIS A 144 42.01 -32.91 -34.41
C HIS A 144 41.33 -31.97 -33.39
N GLY A 145 40.00 -32.04 -33.22
CA GLY A 145 39.22 -31.07 -32.42
C GLY A 145 38.86 -31.46 -30.97
N SER A 146 39.16 -32.67 -30.51
CA SER A 146 38.57 -33.20 -29.26
C SER A 146 39.07 -32.53 -27.97
N SER A 147 40.37 -32.19 -27.87
CA SER A 147 40.93 -31.67 -26.60
C SER A 147 40.64 -30.19 -26.35
N VAL A 148 40.66 -29.34 -27.39
CA VAL A 148 40.44 -27.89 -27.24
C VAL A 148 38.98 -27.56 -26.88
N HIS A 149 38.03 -28.39 -27.34
CA HIS A 149 36.63 -28.23 -26.97
C HIS A 149 36.35 -28.61 -25.52
N ALA A 150 37.07 -29.60 -24.96
CA ALA A 150 36.91 -29.99 -23.56
C ALA A 150 37.34 -28.87 -22.59
N ASP A 151 38.47 -28.21 -22.86
CA ASP A 151 38.95 -27.10 -22.04
C ASP A 151 38.05 -25.86 -22.16
N ALA A 152 37.54 -25.58 -23.36
CA ALA A 152 36.59 -24.49 -23.59
C ALA A 152 35.24 -24.72 -22.90
N LEU A 153 34.75 -25.96 -22.92
CA LEU A 153 33.53 -26.36 -22.21
C LEU A 153 33.72 -26.27 -20.69
N ALA A 154 34.84 -26.77 -20.16
CA ALA A 154 35.15 -26.66 -18.73
C ALA A 154 35.30 -25.19 -18.29
N ALA A 155 35.87 -24.32 -19.13
CA ALA A 155 35.94 -22.90 -18.87
C ALA A 155 34.57 -22.21 -18.90
N LEU A 156 33.68 -22.62 -19.82
CA LEU A 156 32.32 -22.12 -19.89
C LEU A 156 31.50 -22.57 -18.67
N GLU A 157 31.62 -23.83 -18.27
CA GLU A 157 30.94 -24.41 -17.10
C GLU A 157 31.34 -23.65 -15.83
N ARG A 158 32.64 -23.40 -15.60
CA ARG A 158 33.10 -22.56 -14.48
C ARG A 158 32.55 -21.13 -14.51
N ARG A 159 32.34 -20.56 -15.70
CA ARG A 159 31.76 -19.22 -15.84
C ARG A 159 30.27 -19.23 -15.55
N VAL A 160 29.56 -20.28 -15.97
CA VAL A 160 28.15 -20.49 -15.64
C VAL A 160 28.00 -20.68 -14.13
N ASP A 161 28.81 -21.55 -13.50
CA ASP A 161 28.81 -21.76 -12.04
C ASP A 161 29.11 -20.49 -11.26
N LYS A 162 30.03 -19.66 -11.76
CA LYS A 162 30.32 -18.37 -11.14
C LYS A 162 29.15 -17.40 -11.28
N ALA A 163 28.47 -17.40 -12.43
CA ALA A 163 27.31 -16.56 -12.67
C ALA A 163 26.10 -17.01 -11.84
N THR A 164 25.87 -18.31 -11.70
CA THR A 164 24.79 -18.87 -10.87
C THR A 164 25.03 -18.56 -9.40
N ARG A 165 26.24 -18.82 -8.86
CA ARG A 165 26.59 -18.45 -7.48
C ARG A 165 26.44 -16.95 -7.22
N SER A 166 26.88 -16.10 -8.16
CA SER A 166 26.72 -14.65 -8.03
C SER A 166 25.24 -14.23 -8.05
N SER A 167 24.39 -14.94 -8.79
CA SER A 167 22.95 -14.70 -8.83
C SER A 167 22.27 -15.15 -7.54
N GLU A 168 22.66 -16.31 -6.99
CA GLU A 168 22.19 -16.84 -5.72
C GLU A 168 22.58 -15.91 -4.55
N ASP A 169 23.83 -15.45 -4.51
CA ASP A 169 24.30 -14.48 -3.51
C ASP A 169 23.57 -13.14 -3.59
N PHE A 170 23.15 -12.74 -4.79
CA PHE A 170 22.34 -11.54 -4.98
C PHE A 170 20.90 -11.76 -4.50
N ALA A 171 20.29 -12.90 -4.85
CA ALA A 171 18.96 -13.27 -4.40
C ALA A 171 18.90 -13.34 -2.86
N ARG A 172 19.88 -13.97 -2.22
CA ARG A 172 19.98 -14.08 -0.76
C ARG A 172 20.12 -12.72 -0.08
N ARG A 173 20.95 -11.82 -0.62
CA ARG A 173 21.07 -10.43 -0.12
C ARG A 173 19.79 -9.63 -0.30
N SER A 174 19.07 -9.85 -1.41
CA SER A 174 17.78 -9.19 -1.62
C SER A 174 16.70 -9.69 -0.66
N GLU A 175 16.72 -10.99 -0.35
CA GLU A 175 15.81 -11.60 0.63
C GLU A 175 16.11 -11.09 2.05
N GLU A 176 17.37 -11.07 2.47
CA GLU A 176 17.78 -10.49 3.76
C GLU A 176 17.34 -9.02 3.88
N PHE A 177 17.50 -8.24 2.81
CA PHE A 177 17.07 -6.84 2.78
C PHE A 177 15.55 -6.69 2.94
N VAL A 178 14.76 -7.52 2.26
CA VAL A 178 13.29 -7.49 2.37
C VAL A 178 12.84 -7.92 3.77
N SER A 179 13.44 -8.96 4.34
CA SER A 179 13.11 -9.43 5.70
C SER A 179 13.37 -8.35 6.76
N ILE A 180 14.53 -7.68 6.70
CA ILE A 180 14.85 -6.58 7.62
C ILE A 180 13.83 -5.43 7.49
N ARG A 181 13.42 -5.08 6.26
CA ARG A 181 12.41 -4.05 6.05
C ARG A 181 11.05 -4.44 6.60
N LEU A 182 10.68 -5.71 6.48
CA LEU A 182 9.40 -6.20 6.96
C LEU A 182 9.36 -6.14 8.49
N GLU A 183 10.43 -6.56 9.17
CA GLU A 183 10.62 -6.41 10.62
C GLU A 183 10.54 -4.93 11.06
N GLU A 184 11.23 -4.01 10.38
CA GLU A 184 11.15 -2.56 10.68
C GLU A 184 9.71 -2.03 10.54
N THR A 185 8.97 -2.48 9.53
CA THR A 185 7.57 -2.05 9.34
C THR A 185 6.65 -2.62 10.39
N GLU A 186 6.86 -3.87 10.80
CA GLU A 186 6.10 -4.50 11.87
C GLU A 186 6.35 -3.79 13.21
N GLU A 187 7.60 -3.46 13.51
CA GLU A 187 7.95 -2.71 14.72
C GLU A 187 7.32 -1.31 14.72
N ARG A 188 7.29 -0.63 13.57
CA ARG A 188 6.57 0.66 13.43
C ARG A 188 5.06 0.51 13.62
N LEU A 189 4.46 -0.55 13.10
CA LEU A 189 3.04 -0.83 13.31
C LEU A 189 2.74 -1.14 14.78
N ARG A 190 3.59 -1.95 15.43
CA ARG A 190 3.50 -2.25 16.86
C ARG A 190 3.66 -0.98 17.71
N ALA A 191 4.54 -0.06 17.33
CA ALA A 191 4.70 1.24 17.99
C ALA A 191 3.49 2.19 17.78
N LEU A 192 2.83 2.13 16.62
CA LEU A 192 1.60 2.89 16.35
C LEU A 192 0.37 2.32 17.08
N LEU A 193 0.36 1.00 17.32
CA LEU A 193 -0.67 0.29 18.06
C LEU A 193 -0.44 0.28 19.58
N ALA A 194 0.62 0.94 20.06
CA ALA A 194 0.86 1.14 21.47
C ALA A 194 -0.35 1.84 22.16
N PRO A 195 -0.57 1.62 23.47
CA PRO A 195 -1.81 1.96 24.20
C PRO A 195 -2.20 3.45 24.22
N ASP A 196 -1.36 4.34 23.71
CA ASP A 196 -1.64 5.77 23.59
C ASP A 196 -2.70 6.07 22.49
N ALA A 197 -2.92 5.17 21.54
CA ALA A 197 -3.99 5.28 20.55
C ALA A 197 -5.39 5.11 21.19
N ALA A 198 -5.54 4.15 22.10
CA ALA A 198 -6.76 3.96 22.88
C ALA A 198 -7.01 5.17 23.80
N ALA A 199 -5.96 5.70 24.44
CA ALA A 199 -6.07 6.91 25.27
C ALA A 199 -6.44 8.17 24.45
N ARG A 200 -5.99 8.27 23.19
CA ARG A 200 -6.38 9.36 22.28
C ARG A 200 -7.81 9.23 21.77
N LEU A 201 -8.28 8.02 21.50
CA LEU A 201 -9.68 7.76 21.13
C LEU A 201 -10.62 8.10 22.29
N ALA A 202 -10.31 7.66 23.51
CA ALA A 202 -11.08 8.01 24.70
C ALA A 202 -11.16 9.53 24.95
N ARG A 203 -10.09 10.29 24.67
CA ARG A 203 -10.13 11.76 24.74
C ARG A 203 -10.98 12.40 23.65
N LEU A 204 -11.04 11.81 22.46
CA LEU A 204 -11.87 12.32 21.37
C LEU A 204 -13.35 12.04 21.62
N GLU A 205 -13.69 10.87 22.15
CA GLU A 205 -15.06 10.53 22.57
C GLU A 205 -15.55 11.50 23.67
N ALA A 206 -14.73 11.77 24.68
CA ALA A 206 -15.06 12.74 25.73
C ALA A 206 -15.29 14.18 25.18
N LEU A 207 -14.57 14.58 24.12
CA LEU A 207 -14.76 15.88 23.46
C LEU A 207 -16.02 15.94 22.61
N VAL A 208 -16.42 14.81 22.00
CA VAL A 208 -17.66 14.72 21.22
C VAL A 208 -18.88 14.73 22.14
N GLU A 209 -18.83 14.03 23.27
CA GLU A 209 -19.89 14.04 24.27
C GLU A 209 -20.10 15.42 24.90
N THR A 210 -19.03 16.18 25.11
CA THR A 210 -19.12 17.55 25.64
C THR A 210 -19.50 18.60 24.59
N GLY A 211 -19.28 18.33 23.30
CA GLY A 211 -19.59 19.26 22.20
C GLY A 211 -21.04 19.21 21.68
N ALA A 212 -21.78 18.14 21.95
CA ALA A 212 -23.12 17.94 21.40
C ALA A 212 -24.22 18.84 22.00
N GLN A 213 -23.97 19.53 23.11
CA GLN A 213 -24.99 20.33 23.82
C GLN A 213 -25.08 21.81 23.40
N ASN A 214 -24.30 22.28 22.42
CA ASN A 214 -24.22 23.71 22.06
C ASN A 214 -24.48 24.03 20.57
N SER A 215 -25.48 23.40 19.95
CA SER A 215 -25.94 23.80 18.61
C SER A 215 -27.14 24.77 18.70
N SER A 216 -26.87 26.05 18.41
CA SER A 216 -27.91 27.05 18.11
C SER A 216 -28.43 26.88 16.66
N PRO A 217 -29.69 27.26 16.37
CA PRO A 217 -30.30 27.05 15.05
C PRO A 217 -29.75 28.05 14.03
N MET A 218 -29.09 27.54 12.99
CA MET A 218 -28.69 28.31 11.80
C MET A 218 -29.86 28.43 10.83
N GLY A 219 -30.15 29.67 10.44
CA GLY A 219 -31.28 30.04 9.59
C GLY A 219 -31.12 29.74 8.09
N ASP A 220 -32.25 29.81 7.41
CA ASP A 220 -32.50 29.56 5.99
C ASP A 220 -31.46 30.18 5.03
N VAL A 221 -30.84 29.32 4.23
CA VAL A 221 -29.97 29.71 3.12
C VAL A 221 -30.78 29.65 1.82
N GLN A 222 -31.17 30.82 1.31
CA GLN A 222 -31.84 30.98 0.01
C GLN A 222 -30.92 30.61 -1.17
N SER A 223 -31.47 29.82 -2.10
CA SER A 223 -30.84 29.38 -3.35
C SER A 223 -30.77 30.52 -4.38
N GLY A 224 -29.59 31.11 -4.55
CA GLY A 224 -29.34 32.13 -5.57
C GLY A 224 -29.06 31.53 -6.95
N ALA A 225 -29.76 32.02 -7.98
CA ALA A 225 -29.56 31.67 -9.39
C ALA A 225 -28.09 31.85 -9.86
N PRO A 226 -27.61 31.00 -10.79
CA PRO A 226 -26.23 31.03 -11.27
C PRO A 226 -25.93 32.32 -12.07
N ASP A 227 -24.72 32.82 -11.88
CA ASP A 227 -24.21 34.07 -12.42
C ASP A 227 -24.20 34.04 -13.97
N PRO A 228 -24.90 34.95 -14.67
CA PRO A 228 -25.08 34.92 -16.13
C PRO A 228 -23.76 34.99 -16.92
N LEU A 229 -22.69 35.50 -16.31
CA LEU A 229 -21.36 35.56 -16.93
C LEU A 229 -20.70 34.18 -17.06
N ILE A 230 -21.00 33.26 -16.15
CA ILE A 230 -20.45 31.89 -16.20
C ILE A 230 -21.15 31.08 -17.29
N ALA A 231 -22.47 31.26 -17.42
CA ALA A 231 -23.25 30.63 -18.48
C ALA A 231 -22.80 31.10 -19.88
N GLY A 232 -22.51 32.40 -20.04
CA GLY A 232 -21.97 32.93 -21.29
C GLY A 232 -20.61 32.35 -21.69
N ARG A 233 -19.68 32.21 -20.73
CA ARG A 233 -18.36 31.61 -20.99
C ARG A 233 -18.42 30.13 -21.34
N LEU A 234 -19.36 29.38 -20.76
CA LEU A 234 -19.58 27.97 -21.10
C LEU A 234 -20.08 27.82 -22.54
N ALA A 235 -21.05 28.63 -22.95
CA ALA A 235 -21.55 28.63 -24.32
C ALA A 235 -20.47 29.03 -25.34
N GLU A 236 -19.61 30.00 -24.99
CA GLU A 236 -18.51 30.43 -25.86
C GLU A 236 -17.43 29.35 -25.99
N LEU A 237 -17.09 28.64 -24.90
CA LEU A 237 -16.16 27.51 -24.95
C LEU A 237 -16.72 26.34 -25.75
N GLU A 238 -18.01 26.06 -25.63
CA GLU A 238 -18.68 25.01 -26.39
C GLU A 238 -18.71 25.34 -27.88
N ALA A 239 -19.05 26.59 -28.24
CA ALA A 239 -18.99 27.06 -29.61
C ALA A 239 -17.56 26.99 -30.18
N LYS A 240 -16.55 27.32 -29.39
CA LYS A 240 -15.14 27.26 -29.78
C LYS A 240 -14.65 25.82 -29.96
N LEU A 241 -15.14 24.88 -29.16
CA LEU A 241 -14.83 23.46 -29.24
C LEU A 241 -15.51 22.80 -30.45
N MET A 242 -16.70 23.27 -30.82
CA MET A 242 -17.40 22.83 -32.04
C MET A 242 -16.87 23.47 -33.32
N ALA A 243 -16.37 24.70 -33.26
CA ALA A 243 -15.79 25.42 -34.40
C ALA A 243 -14.34 25.03 -34.70
N MET A 244 -13.66 24.32 -33.80
CA MET A 244 -12.33 23.80 -34.05
C MET A 244 -12.41 22.73 -35.16
N PRO A 245 -11.80 22.96 -36.34
CA PRO A 245 -11.80 21.97 -37.40
C PRO A 245 -11.09 20.74 -36.85
N ARG A 246 -11.84 19.65 -36.67
CA ARG A 246 -11.27 18.34 -36.36
C ARG A 246 -10.40 17.97 -37.56
N GLN A 247 -9.12 18.29 -37.49
CA GLN A 247 -8.11 17.68 -38.33
C GLN A 247 -8.06 16.21 -37.93
N ALA A 248 -8.98 15.44 -38.52
CA ALA A 248 -8.89 13.99 -38.59
C ALA A 248 -7.75 13.65 -39.55
N ALA A 249 -6.52 14.00 -39.16
CA ALA A 249 -5.38 13.24 -39.61
C ALA A 249 -5.62 11.84 -39.04
N ALA A 250 -5.77 10.86 -39.92
CA ALA A 250 -5.81 9.45 -39.52
C ALA A 250 -4.52 9.18 -38.74
N ILE A 251 -4.61 9.20 -37.42
CA ILE A 251 -3.51 8.79 -36.55
C ILE A 251 -3.38 7.30 -36.81
N ASP A 252 -2.26 6.91 -37.39
CA ASP A 252 -1.92 5.51 -37.58
C ASP A 252 -1.77 4.86 -36.20
N THR A 253 -2.81 4.16 -35.74
CA THR A 253 -2.84 3.51 -34.42
C THR A 253 -2.06 2.21 -34.42
N SER A 254 -1.63 1.70 -35.57
CA SER A 254 -0.95 0.40 -35.69
C SER A 254 0.33 0.32 -34.85
N ALA A 255 1.10 1.42 -34.78
CA ALA A 255 2.31 1.50 -33.98
C ALA A 255 2.05 1.59 -32.47
N LEU A 256 0.88 2.08 -32.05
CA LEU A 256 0.46 2.07 -30.65
C LEU A 256 -0.04 0.68 -30.27
N ASP A 257 -0.84 0.05 -31.13
CA ASP A 257 -1.37 -1.29 -30.91
C ASP A 257 -0.22 -2.31 -30.78
N SER A 258 0.82 -2.23 -31.64
CA SER A 258 1.99 -3.11 -31.53
C SER A 258 2.77 -2.91 -30.22
N ARG A 259 2.80 -1.68 -29.68
CA ARG A 259 3.47 -1.38 -28.40
C ARG A 259 2.65 -1.88 -27.21
N ILE A 260 1.32 -1.82 -27.30
CA ILE A 260 0.44 -2.36 -26.27
C ILE A 260 0.64 -3.88 -26.19
N GLU A 261 0.63 -4.56 -27.32
CA GLU A 261 0.84 -6.02 -27.39
C GLU A 261 2.22 -6.44 -26.86
N GLU A 262 3.28 -5.67 -27.15
CA GLU A 262 4.61 -5.93 -26.59
C GLU A 262 4.65 -5.78 -25.05
N ILE A 263 3.95 -4.78 -24.51
CA ILE A 263 3.87 -4.54 -23.07
C ILE A 263 3.08 -5.66 -22.39
N GLU A 264 1.96 -6.10 -22.98
CA GLU A 264 1.16 -7.21 -22.47
C GLU A 264 2.00 -8.51 -22.40
N ARG A 265 2.72 -8.83 -23.47
CA ARG A 265 3.60 -10.01 -23.50
C ARG A 265 4.66 -9.96 -22.40
N ARG A 266 5.29 -8.81 -22.17
CA ARG A 266 6.29 -8.64 -21.10
C ARG A 266 5.67 -8.75 -19.71
N ALA A 267 4.46 -8.26 -19.52
CA ALA A 267 3.74 -8.38 -18.26
C ALA A 267 3.40 -9.84 -17.95
N GLU A 268 2.93 -10.61 -18.94
CA GLU A 268 2.67 -12.04 -18.82
C GLU A 268 3.94 -12.85 -18.50
N GLU A 269 5.05 -12.57 -19.20
CA GLU A 269 6.34 -13.21 -18.92
C GLU A 269 6.85 -12.91 -17.50
N HIS A 270 6.57 -11.73 -16.96
CA HIS A 270 6.94 -11.37 -15.60
C HIS A 270 6.05 -12.06 -14.56
N ALA A 271 4.73 -12.05 -14.78
CA ALA A 271 3.77 -12.77 -13.94
C ALA A 271 4.09 -14.27 -13.87
N GLY A 272 4.40 -14.90 -15.00
CA GLY A 272 4.80 -16.30 -15.06
C GLY A 272 6.14 -16.62 -14.39
N ARG A 273 7.05 -15.63 -14.23
CA ARG A 273 8.28 -15.79 -13.44
C ARG A 273 7.99 -15.72 -11.94
N ILE A 274 7.17 -14.77 -11.52
CA ILE A 274 6.76 -14.63 -10.12
C ILE A 274 6.00 -15.87 -9.68
N GLN A 275 5.05 -16.36 -10.49
CA GLN A 275 4.29 -17.56 -10.17
C GLN A 275 5.21 -18.78 -9.99
N ARG A 276 6.14 -19.01 -10.93
CA ARG A 276 7.10 -20.12 -10.81
C ARG A 276 7.95 -20.02 -9.54
N PHE A 277 8.43 -18.83 -9.21
CA PHE A 277 9.20 -18.60 -7.98
C PHE A 277 8.38 -18.91 -6.72
N LEU A 278 7.14 -18.45 -6.66
CA LEU A 278 6.26 -18.71 -5.52
C LEU A 278 5.93 -20.21 -5.39
N THR A 279 5.64 -20.89 -6.49
CA THR A 279 5.39 -22.34 -6.49
C THR A 279 6.61 -23.11 -5.98
N THR A 280 7.81 -22.82 -6.50
CA THR A 280 9.05 -23.46 -6.02
C THR A 280 9.27 -23.21 -4.52
N ARG A 281 9.05 -21.98 -4.03
CA ARG A 281 9.21 -21.66 -2.62
C ARG A 281 8.18 -22.38 -1.72
N MET A 282 6.96 -22.58 -2.21
CA MET A 282 5.96 -23.37 -1.51
C MET A 282 6.38 -24.84 -1.43
N ASP A 283 6.86 -25.43 -2.53
CA ASP A 283 7.34 -26.82 -2.57
C ASP A 283 8.54 -27.03 -1.63
N ASP A 284 9.45 -26.05 -1.54
CA ASP A 284 10.60 -26.07 -0.62
C ASP A 284 10.14 -26.01 0.84
N LEU A 285 9.17 -25.15 1.17
CA LEU A 285 8.60 -25.06 2.52
C LEU A 285 7.86 -26.35 2.90
N GLU A 286 7.11 -26.94 1.98
CA GLU A 286 6.42 -28.21 2.19
C GLU A 286 7.43 -29.35 2.45
N SER A 287 8.52 -29.39 1.66
CA SER A 287 9.60 -30.37 1.85
C SER A 287 10.32 -30.21 3.20
N GLN A 288 10.52 -28.97 3.66
CA GLN A 288 11.10 -28.69 4.98
C GLN A 288 10.18 -29.11 6.12
N LEU A 289 8.86 -28.90 5.97
CA LEU A 289 7.87 -29.30 6.96
C LEU A 289 7.76 -30.82 7.11
N ILE A 290 7.82 -31.57 6.00
CA ILE A 290 7.79 -33.04 6.03
C ILE A 290 9.06 -33.61 6.71
N SER A 291 10.18 -32.88 6.66
CA SER A 291 11.47 -33.35 7.17
C SER A 291 11.75 -33.00 8.64
N ALA A 292 10.90 -32.19 9.29
CA ALA A 292 11.15 -31.74 10.66
C ALA A 292 10.71 -32.79 11.70
N PRO A 293 11.59 -33.21 12.64
CA PRO A 293 11.23 -34.16 13.70
C PRO A 293 10.22 -33.52 14.68
N ALA A 294 9.10 -34.23 14.90
CA ALA A 294 7.99 -33.76 15.73
C ALA A 294 8.43 -33.39 17.17
N ALA A 295 8.23 -32.13 17.53
CA ALA A 295 8.37 -31.64 18.90
C ALA A 295 7.07 -31.92 19.71
N PRO A 296 7.15 -32.12 21.04
CA PRO A 296 6.00 -32.45 21.87
C PRO A 296 5.00 -31.28 22.00
N THR A 297 3.71 -31.60 21.84
CA THR A 297 2.55 -30.70 21.84
C THR A 297 2.24 -30.12 23.23
N PRO A 298 2.05 -28.80 23.40
CA PRO A 298 1.60 -28.19 24.65
C PRO A 298 0.07 -28.18 24.82
N THR A 299 -0.37 -28.08 26.08
CA THR A 299 -1.70 -28.24 26.67
C THR A 299 -2.74 -27.15 26.32
N ARG A 300 -3.17 -27.05 25.05
CA ARG A 300 -4.19 -26.06 24.59
C ARG A 300 -5.66 -26.47 24.74
N SER A 301 -5.94 -27.70 25.16
CA SER A 301 -7.31 -28.23 25.14
C SER A 301 -8.22 -27.73 26.28
N SER A 302 -7.67 -27.25 27.40
CA SER A 302 -8.47 -26.79 28.55
C SER A 302 -8.99 -25.36 28.37
N GLU A 303 -8.22 -24.47 27.76
CA GLU A 303 -8.60 -23.06 27.57
C GLU A 303 -9.77 -22.91 26.59
N ILE A 304 -9.82 -23.77 25.56
CA ILE A 304 -10.92 -23.79 24.59
C ILE A 304 -12.23 -24.26 25.26
N ALA A 305 -12.16 -25.29 26.11
CA ALA A 305 -13.34 -25.80 26.82
C ALA A 305 -13.95 -24.78 27.79
N ASP A 306 -13.13 -23.97 28.44
CA ASP A 306 -13.59 -22.90 29.34
C ASP A 306 -14.31 -21.77 28.60
N LEU A 307 -13.90 -21.46 27.36
CA LEU A 307 -14.57 -20.45 26.55
C LEU A 307 -15.93 -20.89 26.01
N ASP A 308 -16.03 -22.15 25.58
CA ASP A 308 -17.30 -22.72 25.13
C ASP A 308 -18.36 -22.70 26.24
N LEU A 309 -17.94 -22.94 27.50
CA LEU A 309 -18.81 -22.86 28.67
C LEU A 309 -19.32 -21.42 28.91
N ARG A 310 -18.44 -20.41 28.78
CA ARG A 310 -18.81 -18.99 28.95
C ARG A 310 -19.78 -18.50 27.88
N LEU A 311 -19.63 -18.97 26.64
CA LEU A 311 -20.53 -18.66 25.54
C LEU A 311 -21.94 -19.23 25.76
N HIS A 312 -22.04 -20.47 26.27
CA HIS A 312 -23.33 -21.07 26.61
C HIS A 312 -24.04 -20.29 27.72
N GLU A 313 -23.30 -19.82 28.73
CA GLU A 313 -23.87 -19.01 29.82
C GLU A 313 -24.40 -17.66 29.31
N LEU A 314 -23.65 -16.97 28.44
CA LEU A 314 -24.08 -15.71 27.82
C LEU A 314 -25.34 -15.88 26.97
N THR A 315 -25.39 -16.92 26.16
CA THR A 315 -26.54 -17.24 25.30
C THR A 315 -27.79 -17.50 26.14
N ALA A 316 -27.67 -18.31 27.19
CA ALA A 316 -28.79 -18.60 28.10
C ALA A 316 -29.33 -17.35 28.82
N ARG A 317 -28.47 -16.38 29.14
CA ARG A 317 -28.91 -15.10 29.73
C ARG A 317 -29.64 -14.22 28.73
N ILE A 318 -29.17 -14.16 27.49
CA ILE A 318 -29.84 -13.38 26.43
C ILE A 318 -31.22 -13.96 26.15
N ASP A 319 -31.33 -15.29 26.05
CA ASP A 319 -32.62 -15.96 25.89
C ASP A 319 -33.56 -15.70 27.08
N GLY A 320 -33.02 -15.66 28.30
CA GLY A 320 -33.77 -15.28 29.50
C GLY A 320 -34.31 -13.85 29.43
N LEU A 321 -33.53 -12.91 28.92
CA LEU A 321 -33.97 -11.51 28.71
C LEU A 321 -35.03 -11.39 27.60
N ILE A 322 -34.94 -12.21 26.55
CA ILE A 322 -35.93 -12.23 25.47
C ILE A 322 -37.26 -12.88 25.92
N GLN A 323 -37.19 -13.91 26.76
CA GLN A 323 -38.38 -14.63 27.24
C GLN A 323 -39.04 -13.97 28.46
N ALA A 324 -38.35 -13.05 29.14
CA ALA A 324 -38.93 -12.33 30.27
C ALA A 324 -40.16 -11.51 29.82
N PRO A 325 -41.31 -11.64 30.51
CA PRO A 325 -42.50 -10.86 30.18
C PRO A 325 -42.20 -9.36 30.32
N SER A 326 -42.70 -8.56 29.37
CA SER A 326 -42.38 -7.14 29.27
C SER A 326 -42.55 -6.43 30.63
N PRO A 327 -41.51 -5.76 31.16
CA PRO A 327 -41.61 -5.09 32.44
C PRO A 327 -42.68 -4.00 32.36
N SER A 328 -43.51 -3.94 33.39
CA SER A 328 -44.46 -2.84 33.62
C SER A 328 -43.74 -1.49 33.54
N PRO A 329 -44.39 -0.42 33.04
CA PRO A 329 -43.74 0.84 32.63
C PRO A 329 -43.21 1.74 33.78
N GLY A 330 -42.75 1.16 34.89
CA GLY A 330 -42.25 1.89 36.07
C GLY A 330 -40.88 1.48 36.59
N ASP A 331 -40.30 0.35 36.17
CA ASP A 331 -39.00 -0.12 36.68
C ASP A 331 -37.85 0.23 35.72
N ALA A 332 -37.13 1.30 36.04
CA ALA A 332 -36.03 1.87 35.27
C ALA A 332 -34.70 1.08 35.37
N VAL A 333 -34.75 -0.23 35.64
CA VAL A 333 -33.56 -1.08 35.88
C VAL A 333 -32.93 -1.62 34.58
N ALA A 334 -33.63 -1.56 33.45
CA ALA A 334 -33.20 -2.13 32.16
C ALA A 334 -31.90 -1.56 31.52
N PRO A 335 -31.56 -0.25 31.62
CA PRO A 335 -30.41 0.28 30.88
C PRO A 335 -29.05 -0.13 31.47
N GLU A 336 -28.97 -0.37 32.79
CA GLU A 336 -27.72 -0.82 33.42
C GLU A 336 -27.39 -2.29 33.08
N GLU A 337 -28.40 -3.15 32.99
CA GLU A 337 -28.18 -4.56 32.64
C GLU A 337 -27.76 -4.72 31.17
N LEU A 338 -28.32 -3.91 30.27
CA LEU A 338 -27.90 -3.85 28.88
C LEU A 338 -26.46 -3.33 28.75
N GLY A 339 -26.09 -2.29 29.50
CA GLY A 339 -24.71 -1.79 29.56
C GLY A 339 -23.71 -2.87 30.00
N ARG A 340 -24.03 -3.60 31.08
CA ARG A 340 -23.19 -4.71 31.58
C ARG A 340 -23.10 -5.88 30.59
N LEU A 341 -24.13 -6.12 29.78
CA LEU A 341 -24.11 -7.13 28.73
C LEU A 341 -23.20 -6.71 27.57
N ILE A 342 -23.25 -5.44 27.16
CA ILE A 342 -22.37 -4.88 26.12
C ILE A 342 -20.90 -4.99 26.54
N GLU A 343 -20.56 -4.63 27.78
CA GLU A 343 -19.20 -4.73 28.30
C GLU A 343 -18.68 -6.18 28.27
N ARG A 344 -19.48 -7.14 28.76
CA ARG A 344 -19.09 -8.56 28.74
C ARG A 344 -18.94 -9.14 27.34
N MET A 345 -19.76 -8.69 26.39
CA MET A 345 -19.60 -9.08 24.99
C MET A 345 -18.29 -8.53 24.40
N SER A 346 -17.93 -7.29 24.75
CA SER A 346 -16.65 -6.69 24.34
C SER A 346 -15.46 -7.44 24.94
N ASP A 347 -15.52 -7.83 26.22
CA ASP A 347 -14.46 -8.60 26.88
C ASP A 347 -14.28 -9.99 26.25
N LEU A 348 -15.38 -10.63 25.86
CA LEU A 348 -15.36 -11.91 25.16
C LEU A 348 -14.74 -11.77 23.77
N GLU A 349 -15.05 -10.70 23.03
CA GLU A 349 -14.46 -10.42 21.72
C GLU A 349 -12.95 -10.20 21.83
N ILE A 350 -12.50 -9.46 22.85
CA ILE A 350 -11.07 -9.26 23.12
C ILE A 350 -10.39 -10.60 23.47
N SER A 351 -11.00 -11.42 24.33
CA SER A 351 -10.44 -12.74 24.70
C SER A 351 -10.32 -13.68 23.49
N VAL A 352 -11.28 -13.64 22.56
CA VAL A 352 -11.22 -14.42 21.30
C VAL A 352 -10.16 -13.85 20.35
N MET A 353 -9.99 -12.54 20.30
CA MET A 353 -8.92 -11.91 19.52
C MET A 353 -7.53 -12.19 20.08
N GLU A 354 -7.36 -12.18 21.40
CA GLU A 354 -6.09 -12.52 22.06
C GLU A 354 -5.69 -13.97 21.79
N LEU A 355 -6.64 -14.90 21.84
CA LEU A 355 -6.39 -16.30 21.43
C LEU A 355 -5.99 -16.45 19.96
N ARG A 356 -6.46 -15.56 19.08
CA ARG A 356 -6.01 -15.52 17.68
C ARG A 356 -4.59 -14.98 17.54
N ILE A 357 -4.21 -14.01 18.36
CA ILE A 357 -2.87 -13.39 18.34
C ILE A 357 -1.83 -14.36 18.92
N ASP A 358 -2.22 -15.12 19.95
CA ASP A 358 -1.37 -16.15 20.58
C ASP A 358 -1.40 -17.50 19.85
N GLN A 359 -2.11 -17.62 18.71
CA GLN A 359 -1.80 -18.68 17.76
C GLN A 359 -0.48 -18.32 17.07
N PRO A 360 0.66 -18.95 17.42
CA PRO A 360 1.80 -18.90 16.52
C PRO A 360 1.28 -19.44 15.19
N SER A 361 1.66 -18.82 14.09
CA SER A 361 1.40 -19.31 12.73
C SER A 361 1.89 -20.76 12.64
N ALA A 362 1.00 -21.69 12.97
CA ALA A 362 1.34 -23.09 13.13
C ALA A 362 1.41 -23.71 11.74
N PRO A 363 2.35 -24.64 11.51
CA PRO A 363 2.41 -25.36 10.24
C PRO A 363 1.08 -26.10 10.00
N ALA A 364 0.78 -26.35 8.71
CA ALA A 364 -0.44 -27.01 8.29
C ALA A 364 -0.70 -28.29 9.12
N PRO A 365 -1.92 -28.47 9.66
CA PRO A 365 -2.22 -29.61 10.53
C PRO A 365 -2.06 -30.92 9.75
N ALA A 366 -1.57 -31.95 10.43
CA ALA A 366 -1.48 -33.30 9.86
C ALA A 366 -2.85 -33.75 9.32
N PRO A 367 -2.92 -34.63 8.32
CA PRO A 367 -4.19 -35.04 7.70
C PRO A 367 -5.21 -35.63 8.69
N GLU A 368 -4.77 -36.15 9.84
CA GLU A 368 -5.63 -36.64 10.92
C GLU A 368 -6.23 -35.51 11.79
N ASP A 369 -5.59 -34.34 11.83
CA ASP A 369 -6.04 -33.14 12.56
C ASP A 369 -6.80 -32.14 11.67
N MET A 370 -6.89 -32.40 10.36
CA MET A 370 -7.65 -31.56 9.42
C MET A 370 -9.14 -31.49 9.78
N ASP A 371 -9.70 -32.56 10.34
CA ASP A 371 -11.09 -32.57 10.81
C ASP A 371 -11.27 -31.72 12.08
N LEU A 372 -10.28 -31.71 12.98
CA LEU A 372 -10.29 -30.86 14.18
C LEU A 372 -10.11 -29.39 13.77
N HIS A 373 -9.18 -29.10 12.87
CA HIS A 373 -8.94 -27.75 12.37
C HIS A 373 -10.15 -27.21 11.59
N ARG A 374 -10.77 -28.06 10.76
CA ARG A 374 -12.04 -27.74 10.09
C ARG A 374 -13.15 -27.46 11.10
N ARG A 375 -13.28 -28.26 12.15
CA ARG A 375 -14.25 -28.00 13.22
C ARG A 375 -13.95 -26.69 13.96
N ILE A 376 -12.69 -26.37 14.22
CA ILE A 376 -12.29 -25.10 14.84
C ILE A 376 -12.68 -23.93 13.92
N LEU A 377 -12.40 -24.01 12.62
CA LEU A 377 -12.80 -22.97 11.66
C LEU A 377 -14.33 -22.85 11.54
N GLU A 378 -15.06 -23.96 11.57
CA GLU A 378 -16.53 -23.95 11.59
C GLU A 378 -17.08 -23.33 12.88
N ILE A 379 -16.48 -23.61 14.03
CA ILE A 379 -16.83 -23.01 15.32
C ILE A 379 -16.53 -21.51 15.31
N GLU A 380 -15.36 -21.10 14.81
CA GLU A 380 -14.98 -19.70 14.66
C GLU A 380 -15.89 -18.94 13.69
N GLY A 381 -16.28 -19.57 12.59
CA GLY A 381 -17.25 -19.02 11.63
C GLY A 381 -18.61 -18.80 12.28
N ARG A 382 -19.11 -19.80 13.03
CA ARG A 382 -20.35 -19.68 13.80
C ARG A 382 -20.26 -18.59 14.88
N HIS A 383 -19.11 -18.46 15.56
CA HIS A 383 -18.90 -17.40 16.54
C HIS A 383 -18.92 -16.01 15.92
N ALA A 384 -18.29 -15.83 14.76
CA ALA A 384 -18.34 -14.56 14.04
C ALA A 384 -19.79 -14.21 13.61
N GLU A 385 -20.55 -15.20 13.15
CA GLU A 385 -21.98 -15.02 12.82
C GLU A 385 -22.83 -14.67 14.05
N ILE A 386 -22.62 -15.34 15.18
CA ILE A 386 -23.31 -15.05 16.44
C ILE A 386 -22.99 -13.63 16.91
N ILE A 387 -21.72 -13.22 16.91
CA ILE A 387 -21.32 -11.86 17.29
C ILE A 387 -21.96 -10.82 16.34
N GLY A 388 -22.00 -11.11 15.03
CA GLY A 388 -22.66 -10.26 14.05
C GLY A 388 -24.17 -10.11 14.27
N THR A 389 -24.86 -11.22 14.56
CA THR A 389 -26.31 -11.18 14.84
C THR A 389 -26.62 -10.43 16.14
N LEU A 390 -25.82 -10.63 17.19
CA LEU A 390 -25.96 -9.90 18.44
C LEU A 390 -25.73 -8.39 18.26
N ARG A 391 -24.73 -7.97 17.48
CA ARG A 391 -24.53 -6.55 17.13
C ARG A 391 -25.73 -5.94 16.42
N ASN A 392 -26.29 -6.66 15.45
CA ASN A 392 -27.48 -6.21 14.72
C ASN A 392 -28.71 -6.08 15.64
N LEU A 393 -28.91 -7.04 16.55
CA LEU A 393 -29.98 -6.97 17.55
C LEU A 393 -29.79 -5.77 18.49
N LEU A 394 -28.56 -5.52 18.94
CA LEU A 394 -28.23 -4.38 19.81
C LEU A 394 -28.48 -3.04 19.09
N ALA A 395 -28.10 -2.94 17.82
CA ALA A 395 -28.40 -1.77 16.99
C ALA A 395 -29.91 -1.55 16.80
N LEU A 396 -30.70 -2.62 16.65
CA LEU A 396 -32.15 -2.54 16.54
C LEU A 396 -32.81 -2.13 17.86
N LEU A 397 -32.33 -2.64 18.99
CA LEU A 397 -32.85 -2.31 20.31
C LEU A 397 -32.59 -0.83 20.65
N THR A 398 -31.36 -0.36 20.45
CA THR A 398 -30.99 1.06 20.65
C THR A 398 -31.76 2.00 19.73
N ALA A 399 -31.97 1.64 18.45
CA ALA A 399 -32.82 2.39 17.54
C ALA A 399 -34.31 2.36 17.90
N SER A 400 -34.78 1.33 18.62
CA SER A 400 -36.15 1.24 19.11
C SER A 400 -36.38 2.13 20.36
N GLU A 401 -35.37 2.26 21.21
CA GLU A 401 -35.41 3.11 22.41
C GLU A 401 -35.43 4.60 22.02
N GLY A 402 -34.60 5.01 21.04
CA GLY A 402 -34.63 6.38 20.53
C GLY A 402 -35.99 6.77 19.94
N ARG A 403 -36.71 5.82 19.33
CA ARG A 403 -38.09 6.04 18.83
C ARG A 403 -39.12 6.10 19.95
N ARG A 404 -38.95 5.36 21.04
CA ARG A 404 -39.81 5.43 22.23
C ARG A 404 -39.58 6.71 23.04
N ALA A 405 -38.38 7.28 23.05
CA ALA A 405 -38.10 8.54 23.72
C ALA A 405 -38.63 9.78 22.96
N ALA A 406 -38.92 9.65 21.67
CA ALA A 406 -39.33 10.74 20.79
C ALA A 406 -40.85 10.89 20.59
N GLY A 407 -41.66 9.97 21.14
CA GLY A 407 -43.12 10.03 21.12
C GLY A 407 -43.67 9.95 22.53
#